data_AF-A0A1D3D093-F1
#
_entry.id   AF-A0A1D3D093-F1
#
_cell.length_a   1.000
_cell.length_b   1.000
_cell.length_c   1.000
_cell.angle_alpha   90.00
_cell.angle_beta   90.00
_cell.angle_gamma   90.00
#
_symmetry.space_group_name_H-M   'P 1'
#
loop_
_entity.id
_entity.type
_entity.pdbx_description
1 polymer ?
#
loop_
_entity_poly.entity_id
_entity_poly.type
_entity_poly.pdbx_seq_one_letter_code
_entity_poly.pdbx_strand_id
1 'polypeptide(L)'
;MEASSLESGLRHLSSAGNTLNVYELTSLQVALFTLQEKEGKGKAFFWGRINGGIDDYYIAYMLEDSDYIFPKKKMFWSTGRFEFRPLPECNVPGLDKSGKNVLLLGDPSRKIPYLEESKRLFRSPQSDEEEGGGKFHNGGRIV
;
A
#
# COMPACT_ATOMS: atom_id res chain seq x y z
N MET A 1 -8.60 3.75 18.86
CA MET A 1 -8.28 3.93 20.30
C MET A 1 -7.51 5.22 20.46
N GLU A 2 -7.75 6.02 21.50
CA GLU A 2 -6.99 7.27 21.74
C GLU A 2 -5.59 6.93 22.26
N ALA A 3 -4.58 7.77 22.00
CA ALA A 3 -3.21 7.60 22.50
C ALA A 3 -3.13 7.30 24.02
N SER A 4 -3.95 7.99 24.82
CA SER A 4 -4.08 7.83 26.27
C SER A 4 -4.68 6.49 26.72
N SER A 5 -5.45 5.82 25.86
CA SER A 5 -6.16 4.57 26.14
C SER A 5 -5.74 3.41 25.22
N LEU A 6 -4.61 3.56 24.52
CA LEU A 6 -4.11 2.58 23.56
C LEU A 6 -3.82 1.22 24.22
N GLU A 7 -3.07 1.23 25.33
CA GLU A 7 -2.73 0.01 26.06
C GLU A 7 -3.98 -0.71 26.58
N SER A 8 -4.87 0.01 27.26
CA SER A 8 -6.09 -0.59 27.81
C SER A 8 -7.00 -1.11 26.70
N GLY A 9 -7.13 -0.40 25.57
CA GLY A 9 -7.86 -0.86 24.40
C GLY A 9 -7.30 -2.16 23.82
N LEU A 10 -5.98 -2.23 23.62
CA LEU A 10 -5.32 -3.43 23.08
C LEU A 10 -5.38 -4.63 24.04
N ARG A 11 -5.30 -4.41 25.36
CA ARG A 11 -5.48 -5.48 26.37
C ARG A 11 -6.84 -6.16 26.23
N HIS A 12 -7.92 -5.43 25.97
CA HIS A 12 -9.26 -6.01 25.74
C HIS A 12 -9.40 -6.77 24.41
N LEU A 13 -8.55 -6.46 23.42
CA LEU A 13 -8.53 -7.13 22.11
C LEU A 13 -7.51 -8.27 22.02
N SER A 14 -6.74 -8.52 23.08
CA SER A 14 -5.69 -9.54 23.11
C SER A 14 -6.20 -10.96 22.82
N SER A 15 -7.44 -11.28 23.21
CA SER A 15 -8.12 -12.54 22.90
C SER A 15 -8.36 -12.77 21.40
N ALA A 16 -8.37 -11.71 20.59
CA ALA A 16 -8.52 -11.78 19.13
C ALA A 16 -7.17 -11.90 18.39
N GLY A 17 -6.05 -12.07 19.11
CA GLY A 17 -4.69 -12.17 18.53
C GLY A 17 -4.11 -10.86 18.00
N ASN A 18 -4.88 -9.77 18.01
CA ASN A 18 -4.44 -8.44 17.59
C ASN A 18 -3.68 -7.73 18.72
N THR A 19 -2.44 -8.18 18.95
CA THR A 19 -1.52 -7.63 19.95
C THR A 19 -0.34 -6.92 19.30
N LEU A 20 0.24 -6.01 20.06
CA LEU A 20 1.54 -5.39 19.81
C LEU A 20 2.50 -5.87 20.90
N ASN A 21 3.78 -6.02 20.58
CA ASN A 21 4.80 -6.26 21.58
C ASN A 21 5.05 -4.99 22.42
N VAL A 22 5.74 -5.12 23.55
CA VAL A 22 5.93 -3.99 24.50
C VAL A 22 6.65 -2.80 23.85
N TYR A 23 7.65 -3.06 22.99
CA TYR A 23 8.37 -2.02 22.28
C TYR A 23 7.47 -1.30 21.25
N GLU A 24 6.76 -2.06 20.41
CA GLU A 24 5.77 -1.51 19.47
C GLU A 24 4.71 -0.67 20.19
N LEU A 25 4.18 -1.16 21.31
CA LEU A 25 3.16 -0.47 22.10
C LEU A 25 3.66 0.87 22.64
N THR A 26 4.82 0.89 23.32
CA THR A 26 5.39 2.12 23.88
C THR A 26 5.80 3.10 22.79
N SER A 27 6.46 2.63 21.72
CA SER A 27 6.86 3.48 20.59
C SER A 27 5.66 4.08 19.86
N LEU A 28 4.62 3.29 19.60
CA LEU A 28 3.37 3.76 19.01
C LEU A 28 2.67 4.78 19.91
N GLN A 29 2.66 4.56 21.23
CA GLN A 29 2.03 5.48 22.16
C GLN A 29 2.74 6.84 22.21
N VAL A 30 4.08 6.85 22.29
CA VAL A 30 4.90 8.06 22.19
C VAL A 30 4.65 8.77 20.85
N ALA A 31 4.69 8.04 19.74
CA ALA A 31 4.49 8.59 18.41
C ALA A 31 3.10 9.23 18.20
N LEU A 32 2.05 8.68 18.82
CA LEU A 32 0.71 9.28 18.78
C LEU A 32 0.64 10.58 19.61
N PHE A 33 1.35 10.66 20.74
CA PHE A 33 1.47 11.92 21.49
C PHE A 33 2.26 12.96 20.70
N THR A 34 3.41 12.60 20.11
CA THR A 34 4.19 13.50 19.24
C THR A 34 3.38 13.98 18.03
N LEU A 35 2.55 13.11 17.43
CA LEU A 35 1.61 13.48 16.37
C LEU A 35 0.57 14.51 16.86
N GLN A 36 0.00 14.28 18.04
CA GLN A 36 -0.99 15.19 18.65
C GLN A 36 -0.40 16.57 18.96
N GLU A 37 0.83 16.62 19.50
CA GLU A 37 1.54 17.89 19.75
C GLU A 37 1.88 18.63 18.45
N LYS A 38 2.35 17.89 17.43
CA LYS A 38 2.75 18.45 16.14
C LYS A 38 1.60 19.09 15.36
N GLU A 39 0.43 18.44 15.34
CA GLU A 39 -0.75 18.95 14.62
C GLU A 39 -1.52 19.98 15.47
N GLY A 40 -1.25 20.06 16.78
CA GLY A 40 -1.67 21.15 17.68
C GLY A 40 -3.18 21.26 17.95
N LYS A 41 -4.00 20.35 17.40
CA LYS A 41 -5.47 20.36 17.51
C LYS A 41 -6.02 18.95 17.66
N GLY A 42 -6.96 18.78 18.58
CA GLY A 42 -7.70 17.52 18.76
C GLY A 42 -6.89 16.40 19.40
N LYS A 43 -7.33 15.16 19.16
CA LYS A 43 -6.77 13.93 19.74
C LYS A 43 -6.29 12.98 18.65
N ALA A 44 -5.16 12.33 18.87
CA ALA A 44 -4.66 11.28 18.00
C ALA A 44 -5.29 9.92 18.34
N PHE A 45 -5.81 9.23 17.32
CA PHE A 45 -6.42 7.92 17.45
C PHE A 45 -5.67 6.88 16.62
N PHE A 46 -5.25 5.78 17.24
CA PHE A 46 -4.83 4.59 16.51
C PHE A 46 -6.03 3.91 15.86
N TRP A 47 -5.90 3.58 14.57
CA TRP A 47 -6.87 2.82 13.79
C TRP A 47 -6.54 1.33 13.80
N GLY A 48 -5.29 0.98 13.47
CA GLY A 48 -4.83 -0.41 13.38
C GLY A 48 -3.47 -0.55 12.70
N ARG A 49 -2.98 -1.80 12.67
CA ARG A 49 -1.78 -2.22 11.95
C ARG A 49 -2.18 -2.99 10.70
N ILE A 50 -1.46 -2.78 9.59
CA ILE A 50 -1.59 -3.58 8.37
C ILE A 50 -0.28 -4.32 8.19
N ASN A 51 -0.33 -5.66 8.21
CA ASN A 51 0.87 -6.46 8.10
C ASN A 51 1.50 -6.37 6.71
N GLY A 52 2.80 -6.13 6.67
CA GLY A 52 3.60 -6.08 5.44
C GLY A 52 4.59 -7.24 5.37
N GLY A 53 5.15 -7.45 4.17
CA GLY A 53 6.15 -8.51 3.94
C GLY A 53 7.56 -8.24 4.51
N ILE A 54 7.92 -6.98 4.77
CA ILE A 54 9.23 -6.56 5.28
C ILE A 54 9.08 -5.66 6.52
N ASP A 55 8.15 -4.70 6.48
CA ASP A 55 7.79 -3.83 7.60
C ASP A 55 6.27 -3.64 7.65
N ASP A 56 5.71 -3.42 8.83
CA ASP A 56 4.28 -3.26 9.06
C ASP A 56 3.86 -1.79 8.98
N TYR A 57 2.67 -1.50 8.45
CA TYR A 57 2.12 -0.14 8.45
C TYR A 57 1.25 0.11 9.67
N TYR A 58 1.49 1.23 10.35
CA TYR A 58 0.70 1.71 11.49
C TYR A 58 -0.17 2.87 11.03
N ILE A 59 -1.49 2.75 11.19
CA ILE A 59 -2.45 3.76 10.74
C ILE A 59 -3.05 4.49 11.95
N ALA A 60 -3.01 5.81 11.89
CA ALA A 60 -3.64 6.71 12.86
C ALA A 60 -4.55 7.71 12.15
N TYR A 61 -5.43 8.36 12.90
CA TYR A 61 -6.22 9.47 12.41
C TYR A 61 -6.45 10.53 13.48
N MET A 62 -6.73 11.74 13.02
CA MET A 62 -7.25 12.83 13.84
C MET A 62 -8.59 13.27 13.27
N LEU A 63 -9.44 13.84 14.12
CA LEU A 63 -10.70 14.43 13.71
C LEU A 63 -10.48 15.92 13.44
N GLU A 64 -10.93 16.38 12.28
CA GLU A 64 -10.93 17.78 11.89
C GLU A 64 -12.37 18.30 11.82
N ASP A 65 -12.56 19.54 12.27
CA ASP A 65 -13.82 20.25 12.15
C ASP A 65 -14.23 20.39 10.68
N SER A 66 -15.53 20.31 10.42
CA SER A 66 -16.09 20.38 9.07
C SER A 66 -17.49 20.97 9.13
N ASP A 67 -17.90 21.71 8.10
CA ASP A 67 -19.25 22.26 7.94
C ASP A 67 -20.33 21.19 7.67
N TYR A 68 -20.01 19.93 7.93
CA TYR A 68 -20.85 18.76 7.71
C TYR A 68 -21.18 18.11 9.05
N ILE A 69 -22.32 17.40 9.13
CA ILE A 69 -22.82 16.77 10.36
C ILE A 69 -21.88 15.73 10.99
N PHE A 70 -20.83 15.32 10.28
CA PHE A 70 -19.77 14.44 10.78
C PHE A 70 -18.39 15.10 10.56
N PRO A 71 -17.46 15.02 11.54
CA PRO A 71 -16.11 15.54 11.40
C PRO A 71 -15.33 14.78 10.33
N LYS A 72 -14.39 15.47 9.68
CA LYS A 72 -13.49 14.84 8.70
C LYS A 72 -12.40 14.05 9.43
N LYS A 73 -11.88 13.01 8.78
CA LYS A 73 -10.76 12.20 9.28
C LYS A 73 -9.50 12.51 8.49
N LYS A 74 -8.55 13.19 9.12
CA LYS A 74 -7.19 13.30 8.59
C LYS A 74 -6.43 12.02 8.95
N MET A 75 -6.09 11.25 7.93
CA MET A 75 -5.40 9.97 8.08
C MET A 75 -3.88 10.17 8.09
N PHE A 76 -3.20 9.39 8.93
CA PHE A 76 -1.74 9.36 9.05
C PHE A 76 -1.26 7.92 9.00
N TRP A 77 -0.04 7.72 8.52
CA TRP A 77 0.60 6.41 8.45
C TRP A 77 2.03 6.50 8.95
N SER A 78 2.55 5.36 9.41
CA SER A 78 3.96 5.13 9.66
C SER A 78 4.32 3.67 9.34
N THR A 79 5.61 3.33 9.43
CA THR A 79 6.08 1.94 9.45
C THR A 79 6.69 1.63 10.84
N GLY A 80 7.50 0.58 11.02
CA GLY A 80 8.20 0.27 12.28
C GLY A 80 9.17 1.35 12.82
N ARG A 81 9.30 2.50 12.12
CA ARG A 81 9.97 3.71 12.65
C ARG A 81 9.09 4.57 13.55
N PHE A 82 7.77 4.40 13.52
CA PHE A 82 6.79 5.18 14.27
C PHE A 82 6.80 6.72 14.02
N GLU A 83 7.48 7.21 12.97
CA GLU A 83 7.32 8.57 12.48
C GLU A 83 6.01 8.73 11.70
N PHE A 84 4.97 9.33 12.29
CA PHE A 84 3.70 9.55 11.57
C PHE A 84 3.79 10.66 10.53
N ARG A 85 3.28 10.35 9.32
CA ARG A 85 3.21 11.25 8.16
C ARG A 85 1.77 11.27 7.63
N PRO A 86 1.27 12.40 7.10
CA PRO A 86 -0.08 12.45 6.54
C PRO A 86 -0.20 11.47 5.37
N LEU A 87 -1.34 10.78 5.29
CA LEU A 87 -1.68 9.91 4.17
C LEU A 87 -2.16 10.79 3.00
N PRO A 88 -1.61 10.66 1.78
CA PRO A 88 -2.07 11.44 0.63
C PRO A 88 -3.54 11.18 0.31
N GLU A 89 -4.26 12.21 -0.12
CA GLU A 89 -5.63 12.06 -0.60
C GLU A 89 -5.67 11.20 -1.86
N CYS A 90 -6.46 10.13 -1.83
CA CYS A 90 -6.57 9.15 -2.91
C CYS A 90 -7.49 9.68 -4.04
N ASN A 91 -7.02 10.66 -4.80
CA ASN A 91 -7.72 11.21 -5.96
C ASN A 91 -7.28 10.54 -7.27
N VAL A 92 -7.40 9.21 -7.36
CA VAL A 92 -7.14 8.44 -8.59
C VAL A 92 -8.46 8.08 -9.29
N PRO A 93 -8.81 8.76 -10.40
CA PRO A 93 -9.98 8.39 -11.19
C PRO A 93 -9.75 7.00 -11.81
N GLY A 94 -10.71 6.09 -11.66
CA GLY A 94 -10.58 4.75 -12.23
C GLY A 94 -9.72 3.79 -11.41
N LEU A 95 -9.60 3.98 -10.09
CA LEU A 95 -9.24 2.88 -9.18
C LEU A 95 -10.39 1.85 -9.17
N ASP A 96 -10.43 1.04 -10.23
CA ASP A 96 -11.40 -0.03 -10.40
C ASP A 96 -11.28 -1.01 -9.22
N LYS A 97 -12.43 -1.37 -8.64
CA LYS A 97 -12.52 -2.23 -7.45
C LYS A 97 -12.19 -3.70 -7.76
N SER A 98 -11.62 -3.97 -8.94
CA SER A 98 -10.97 -5.21 -9.36
C SER A 98 -9.85 -5.57 -8.38
N GLY A 99 -10.23 -6.28 -7.31
CA GLY A 99 -9.36 -6.69 -6.22
C GLY A 99 -8.25 -7.61 -6.70
N LYS A 100 -7.12 -7.02 -7.06
CA LYS A 100 -5.85 -7.72 -7.26
C LYS A 100 -5.13 -7.75 -5.92
N ASN A 101 -4.75 -8.94 -5.48
CA ASN A 101 -4.07 -9.17 -4.21
C ASN A 101 -2.65 -8.59 -4.24
N VAL A 102 -2.53 -7.28 -4.02
CA VAL A 102 -1.25 -6.61 -3.86
C VAL A 102 -0.78 -6.81 -2.43
N LEU A 103 0.22 -7.67 -2.24
CA LEU A 103 0.95 -7.77 -0.99
C LEU A 103 1.69 -6.45 -0.74
N LEU A 104 1.36 -5.79 0.36
CA LEU A 104 2.10 -4.65 0.89
C LEU A 104 3.42 -5.15 1.48
N LEU A 105 4.52 -4.45 1.21
CA LEU A 105 5.85 -4.87 1.68
C LEU A 105 6.38 -4.06 2.87
N GLY A 106 5.80 -2.90 3.20
CA GLY A 106 6.39 -1.99 4.20
C GLY A 106 7.33 -0.94 3.61
N ASP A 107 7.61 -0.99 2.30
CA ASP A 107 8.33 0.07 1.58
C ASP A 107 7.33 1.08 0.94
N PRO A 108 7.26 2.33 1.43
CA PRO A 108 6.41 3.39 0.86
C PRO A 108 6.89 3.88 -0.52
N SER A 109 8.14 3.59 -0.90
CA SER A 109 8.74 4.01 -2.17
C SER A 109 8.40 3.05 -3.31
N ARG A 110 7.90 1.85 -2.99
CA ARG A 110 7.56 0.81 -3.96
C ARG A 110 6.40 1.25 -4.84
N LYS A 111 6.71 1.54 -6.10
CA LYS A 111 5.70 1.71 -7.14
C LYS A 111 5.03 0.37 -7.42
N ILE A 112 3.72 0.29 -7.22
CA ILE A 112 2.90 -0.83 -7.68
C ILE A 112 2.70 -0.64 -9.19
N PRO A 113 3.14 -1.57 -10.06
CA PRO A 113 3.02 -1.39 -11.50
C PRO A 113 1.55 -1.35 -11.91
N TYR A 114 1.16 -0.28 -12.61
CA TYR A 114 -0.17 -0.19 -13.21
C TYR A 114 -0.24 -1.14 -14.42
N LEU A 115 -1.31 -1.94 -14.52
CA LEU A 115 -1.32 -3.16 -15.33
C LEU A 115 -1.09 -2.94 -16.85
N GLU A 116 -1.30 -1.72 -17.34
CA GLU A 116 -1.00 -1.31 -18.73
C GLU A 116 0.42 -1.68 -19.17
N GLU A 117 1.44 -1.54 -18.31
CA GLU A 117 2.83 -1.87 -18.68
C GLU A 117 3.08 -3.38 -18.75
N SER A 118 2.43 -4.15 -17.87
CA SER A 118 2.58 -5.61 -17.88
C SER A 118 2.05 -6.26 -19.16
N LYS A 119 0.98 -5.71 -19.76
CA LYS A 119 0.47 -6.16 -21.07
C LYS A 119 1.45 -5.87 -22.21
N ARG A 120 2.30 -4.85 -22.10
CA ARG A 120 3.32 -4.52 -23.12
C ARG A 120 4.51 -5.47 -23.04
N LEU A 121 4.91 -5.88 -21.84
CA LEU A 121 6.03 -6.80 -21.62
C LEU A 121 5.77 -8.24 -22.10
N PHE A 122 4.51 -8.69 -22.12
CA PHE A 122 4.14 -9.99 -22.73
C PHE A 122 3.90 -9.94 -24.25
N ARG A 123 4.04 -8.77 -24.88
CA ARG A 123 3.99 -8.63 -26.34
C ARG A 123 5.40 -8.57 -26.92
N SER A 124 6.10 -9.70 -26.81
CA SER A 124 7.33 -9.94 -27.59
C SER A 124 7.08 -9.62 -29.06
N PRO A 125 8.06 -9.05 -29.80
CA PRO A 125 7.96 -8.99 -31.25
C PRO A 125 7.76 -10.41 -31.79
N GLN A 126 6.73 -10.62 -32.61
CA GLN A 126 6.71 -11.82 -33.44
C GLN A 126 7.90 -11.72 -34.37
N SER A 127 8.79 -12.71 -34.31
CA SER A 127 9.85 -12.87 -35.30
C SER A 127 9.20 -13.20 -36.63
N ASP A 128 9.26 -12.27 -37.58
CA ASP A 128 8.92 -12.53 -38.97
C ASP A 128 9.95 -13.53 -39.53
N GLU A 129 9.57 -14.81 -39.61
CA GLU A 129 10.40 -15.83 -40.27
C GLU A 129 10.35 -15.62 -41.79
N GLU A 130 11.53 -15.43 -42.39
CA GLU A 130 11.69 -15.36 -43.85
C GLU A 130 11.35 -16.71 -44.50
N GLU A 131 10.29 -16.77 -45.32
CA GLU A 131 10.13 -17.87 -46.28
C GLU A 131 10.62 -17.45 -47.68
N GLY A 132 11.94 -17.43 -47.83
CA GLY A 132 12.63 -17.17 -49.09
C GLY A 132 12.53 -18.33 -50.08
N GLY A 133 11.41 -18.44 -50.79
CA GLY A 133 11.17 -19.45 -51.83
C GLY A 133 12.05 -19.30 -53.07
N GLY A 134 13.28 -19.81 -53.02
CA GLY A 134 14.26 -19.72 -54.11
C GLY A 134 13.93 -20.57 -55.35
N LYS A 135 13.92 -19.94 -56.53
CA LYS A 135 13.92 -20.64 -57.83
C LYS A 135 15.31 -21.18 -58.16
N PHE A 136 15.42 -22.46 -58.49
CA PHE A 136 16.49 -22.97 -59.38
C PHE A 136 15.94 -23.93 -60.45
N HIS A 137 16.64 -23.99 -61.57
CA HIS A 137 16.19 -24.58 -62.84
C HIS A 137 17.27 -25.54 -63.39
N ASN A 138 16.92 -26.30 -64.43
CA ASN A 138 17.74 -27.30 -65.16
C ASN A 138 17.95 -28.63 -64.40
N GLY A 139 18.00 -29.79 -65.06
CA GLY A 139 17.79 -30.05 -66.49
C GLY A 139 18.27 -31.47 -66.84
N GLY A 140 17.33 -32.37 -67.11
CA GLY A 140 17.55 -33.79 -67.44
C GLY A 140 16.69 -34.21 -68.64
N ARG A 141 17.03 -35.34 -69.29
CA ARG A 141 16.62 -35.62 -70.69
C ARG A 141 16.83 -37.11 -71.05
N ILE A 142 15.97 -37.65 -71.94
CA ILE A 142 16.02 -39.00 -72.55
C ILE A 142 15.71 -40.12 -71.53
N VAL A 143 14.89 -41.15 -71.77
CA VAL A 143 14.33 -41.77 -73.01
C VAL A 143 12.83 -41.57 -73.19
#